data_AF-A0A921SYX2-F1
#
_entry.id   AF-A0A921SYX2-F1
#
_cell.length_a   1.000
_cell.length_b   1.000
_cell.length_c   1.000
_cell.angle_alpha   90.00
_cell.angle_beta   90.00
_cell.angle_gamma   90.00
#
_symmetry.space_group_name_H-M   'P 1'
#
loop_
_entity.id
_entity.type
_entity.pdbx_description
1 polymer ?
#
loop_
_entity_poly.entity_id
_entity_poly.type
_entity_poly.pdbx_seq_one_letter_code
_entity_poly.pdbx_strand_id
1 'polypeptide(L)'
;EIESIINKEGKLVYIKKEKDIKNNEQKNEDKNILNICYELDKISSREEAYKILKRKTIKKDDVINIANHYNIKILKSHTKAKIIDNIVEGVVGFKEDKEAIKNIDIK
;
A
#
# COMPACT_ATOMS: atom_id res chain seq x y z
N GLU A 1 23.18 23.12 -2.61
CA GLU A 1 23.49 24.39 -1.91
C GLU A 1 22.22 25.19 -1.63
N ILE A 2 22.17 25.89 -0.50
CA ILE A 2 21.05 26.73 -0.03
C ILE A 2 21.31 28.16 -0.53
N GLU A 3 21.21 28.38 -1.83
CA GLU A 3 21.44 29.72 -2.38
C GLU A 3 20.14 30.53 -2.34
N SER A 4 20.22 31.67 -1.63
CA SER A 4 19.24 32.76 -1.53
C SER A 4 18.21 32.67 -0.40
N ILE A 5 18.67 32.70 0.85
CA ILE A 5 17.83 33.01 2.03
C ILE A 5 18.38 34.24 2.78
N ILE A 6 18.66 35.37 2.14
CA ILE A 6 18.82 36.65 2.86
C ILE A 6 18.38 37.81 1.96
N ASN A 7 17.07 37.99 1.79
CA ASN A 7 16.56 39.34 1.53
C ASN A 7 16.59 40.09 2.86
N LYS A 8 17.16 41.30 2.88
CA LYS A 8 17.59 42.10 4.05
C LYS A 8 16.48 42.57 5.01
N GLU A 9 15.35 41.88 5.06
CA GLU A 9 14.33 41.97 6.09
C GLU A 9 14.05 40.54 6.56
N GLY A 10 14.43 40.22 7.81
CA GLY A 10 14.39 38.86 8.36
C GLY A 10 12.97 38.30 8.49
N LYS A 11 12.37 37.89 7.38
CA LYS A 11 11.11 37.15 7.34
C LYS A 11 11.35 35.76 6.77
N LEU A 12 11.08 34.76 7.60
CA LEU A 12 10.99 33.37 7.20
C LEU A 12 9.78 33.20 6.28
N VAL A 13 10.04 33.00 4.99
CA VAL A 13 8.99 32.66 4.01
C VAL A 13 8.94 31.14 3.90
N TYR A 14 7.86 30.53 4.39
CA TYR A 14 7.60 29.11 4.17
C TYR A 14 7.07 28.92 2.75
N ILE A 15 7.93 28.41 1.85
CA ILE A 15 7.51 27.98 0.52
C ILE A 15 7.19 26.49 0.61
N LYS A 16 5.90 26.16 0.56
CA LYS A 16 5.45 24.77 0.50
C LYS A 16 5.95 24.17 -0.81
N LYS A 17 6.91 23.24 -0.75
CA LYS A 17 7.34 22.45 -1.90
C LYS A 17 6.17 21.53 -2.27
N GLU A 18 5.33 21.97 -3.22
CA GLU A 18 4.38 21.08 -3.85
C GLU A 18 5.19 20.00 -4.57
N LYS A 19 5.09 18.77 -4.05
CA LYS A 19 5.55 17.60 -4.78
C LYS A 19 4.72 17.55 -6.04
N ASP A 20 5.38 17.68 -7.17
CA ASP A 20 4.85 17.40 -8.49
C ASP A 20 4.34 15.94 -8.49
N ILE A 21 3.06 15.76 -8.16
CA ILE A 21 2.37 14.49 -8.35
C ILE A 21 2.13 14.43 -9.84
N LYS A 22 3.04 13.72 -10.54
CA LYS A 22 2.84 13.27 -11.91
C LYS A 22 1.62 12.36 -11.94
N ASN A 23 0.43 12.96 -11.97
CA ASN A 23 -0.80 12.30 -12.40
C ASN A 23 -0.75 12.24 -13.92
N ASN A 24 -0.04 11.27 -14.47
CA ASN A 24 -0.22 10.90 -15.87
C ASN A 24 -0.35 9.38 -15.99
N GLU A 25 -1.48 9.01 -16.59
CA GLU A 25 -1.75 7.73 -17.26
C GLU A 25 -2.01 6.49 -16.39
N GLN A 26 -3.16 6.46 -15.72
CA GLN A 26 -3.72 5.21 -15.18
C GLN A 26 -5.24 5.38 -14.96
N LYS A 27 -6.04 5.02 -15.98
CA LYS A 27 -7.52 5.09 -15.89
C LYS A 27 -8.22 3.78 -16.24
N ASN A 28 -7.49 2.75 -16.69
CA ASN A 28 -8.08 1.45 -17.05
C ASN A 28 -7.46 0.25 -16.32
N GLU A 29 -6.17 0.28 -15.96
CA GLU A 29 -5.55 -0.81 -15.17
C GLU A 29 -6.00 -0.79 -13.70
N ASP A 30 -6.31 0.40 -13.16
CA ASP A 30 -6.79 0.58 -11.79
C ASP A 30 -8.08 -0.15 -11.46
N LYS A 31 -8.99 -0.33 -12.43
CA LYS A 31 -10.27 -1.02 -12.16
C LYS A 31 -10.06 -2.48 -11.79
N ASN A 32 -9.11 -3.17 -12.43
CA ASN A 32 -8.81 -4.55 -12.09
C ASN A 32 -8.14 -4.66 -10.72
N ILE A 33 -7.24 -3.72 -10.40
CA ILE A 33 -6.53 -3.69 -9.12
C ILE A 33 -7.50 -3.38 -7.98
N LEU A 34 -8.39 -2.39 -8.15
CA LEU A 34 -9.45 -2.05 -7.19
C LEU A 34 -10.39 -3.23 -6.93
N ASN A 35 -10.75 -3.98 -7.98
CA ASN A 35 -11.58 -5.17 -7.81
C ASN A 35 -10.85 -6.27 -7.01
N ILE A 36 -9.55 -6.47 -7.25
CA ILE A 36 -8.74 -7.41 -6.47
C ILE A 36 -8.62 -6.96 -5.01
N CYS A 37 -8.42 -5.66 -4.75
CA CYS A 37 -8.42 -5.11 -3.38
C CYS A 37 -9.77 -5.31 -2.69
N TYR A 38 -10.88 -5.15 -3.41
CA TYR A 38 -12.21 -5.35 -2.86
C TYR A 38 -12.48 -6.84 -2.53
N GLU A 39 -12.03 -7.76 -3.38
CA GLU A 39 -12.07 -9.20 -3.11
C GLU A 39 -11.21 -9.55 -1.89
N LEU A 40 -9.99 -9.00 -1.80
CA LEU A 40 -9.09 -9.17 -0.65
C LEU A 40 -9.70 -8.64 0.64
N ASP A 41 -10.47 -7.56 0.58
CA ASP A 41 -11.10 -7.00 1.78
C ASP A 41 -12.25 -7.87 2.33
N LYS A 42 -12.88 -8.67 1.47
CA LYS A 42 -13.93 -9.61 1.89
C LYS A 42 -13.40 -10.91 2.48
N ILE A 43 -12.12 -11.20 2.26
CA ILE A 43 -11.51 -12.47 2.64
C ILE A 43 -10.93 -12.36 4.04
N SER A 44 -11.29 -13.34 4.87
CA SER A 44 -10.74 -13.50 6.23
C SER A 44 -9.72 -14.64 6.32
N SER A 45 -9.49 -15.39 5.23
CA SER A 45 -8.55 -16.52 5.20
C SER A 45 -7.28 -16.18 4.44
N ARG A 46 -6.11 -16.41 5.08
CA ARG A 46 -4.79 -16.22 4.47
C ARG A 46 -4.66 -17.03 3.17
N GLU A 47 -5.16 -18.27 3.16
CA GLU A 47 -5.04 -19.17 2.01
C GLU A 47 -5.81 -18.68 0.78
N GLU A 48 -6.99 -18.10 0.98
CA GLU A 48 -7.78 -17.53 -0.11
C GLU A 48 -7.14 -16.25 -0.66
N ALA A 49 -6.61 -15.39 0.21
CA ALA A 49 -5.86 -14.21 -0.21
C ALA A 49 -4.63 -14.60 -1.06
N TYR A 50 -3.93 -15.65 -0.66
CA TYR A 50 -2.84 -16.24 -1.43
C TYR A 50 -3.28 -16.77 -2.80
N LYS A 51 -4.43 -17.45 -2.89
CA LYS A 51 -4.96 -17.96 -4.16
C LYS A 51 -5.29 -16.83 -5.14
N ILE A 52 -5.85 -15.72 -4.65
CA ILE A 52 -6.14 -14.55 -5.49
C ILE A 52 -4.85 -13.90 -6.00
N LEU A 53 -3.90 -13.64 -5.09
CA LEU A 53 -2.64 -12.96 -5.42
C LEU A 53 -1.67 -13.81 -6.25
N LYS A 54 -1.78 -15.14 -6.20
CA LYS A 54 -1.02 -16.08 -7.06
C LYS A 54 -1.64 -16.32 -8.43
N ARG A 55 -2.81 -15.75 -8.77
CA ARG A 55 -3.39 -15.92 -10.11
C ARG A 55 -2.39 -15.49 -11.19
N LYS A 56 -2.27 -16.30 -12.24
CA LYS A 56 -1.31 -16.12 -13.35
C LYS A 56 -1.50 -14.78 -14.09
N THR A 57 -2.68 -14.19 -13.95
CA THR A 57 -3.07 -12.89 -14.50
C THR A 57 -2.45 -11.69 -13.79
N ILE A 58 -2.00 -11.83 -12.53
CA ILE A 58 -1.45 -10.72 -11.74
C ILE A 58 0.06 -10.61 -11.98
N LYS A 59 0.52 -9.48 -12.50
CA LYS A 59 1.94 -9.18 -12.71
C LYS A 59 2.61 -8.68 -11.43
N LYS A 60 3.94 -8.63 -11.42
CA LYS A 60 4.69 -8.09 -10.27
C LYS A 60 4.32 -6.63 -10.00
N ASP A 61 4.13 -5.83 -11.05
CA ASP A 61 3.70 -4.43 -10.96
C ASP A 61 2.33 -4.28 -10.27
N ASP A 62 1.36 -5.13 -10.66
CA ASP A 62 0.03 -5.14 -10.03
C ASP A 62 0.12 -5.43 -8.52
N VAL A 63 0.94 -6.41 -8.12
CA VAL A 63 1.17 -6.71 -6.70
C VAL A 63 1.79 -5.53 -5.97
N ILE A 64 2.70 -4.78 -6.61
CA ILE A 64 3.30 -3.57 -6.04
C ILE A 64 2.25 -2.48 -5.85
N ASN A 65 1.37 -2.29 -6.83
CA ASN A 65 0.27 -1.32 -6.74
C ASN A 65 -0.73 -1.68 -5.63
N ILE A 66 -1.05 -2.97 -5.47
CA ILE A 66 -1.88 -3.46 -4.36
C ILE A 66 -1.21 -3.14 -3.02
N ALA A 67 0.08 -3.46 -2.85
CA ALA A 67 0.81 -3.14 -1.62
C ALA A 67 0.85 -1.62 -1.34
N ASN A 68 1.04 -0.78 -2.37
CA ASN A 68 0.98 0.68 -2.23
C ASN A 68 -0.40 1.15 -1.77
N HIS A 69 -1.48 0.55 -2.29
CA HIS A 69 -2.86 0.84 -1.88
C HIS A 69 -3.09 0.58 -0.39
N TYR A 70 -2.53 -0.51 0.15
CA TYR A 70 -2.58 -0.83 1.58
C TYR A 70 -1.49 -0.15 2.42
N ASN A 71 -0.73 0.78 1.83
CA ASN A 71 0.40 1.47 2.49
C ASN A 71 1.52 0.53 3.01
N ILE A 72 1.68 -0.63 2.39
CA ILE A 72 2.66 -1.65 2.77
C ILE A 72 4.00 -1.30 2.11
N LYS A 73 5.05 -1.12 2.92
CA LYS A 73 6.39 -0.84 2.42
C LYS A 73 6.99 -2.05 1.71
N ILE A 74 7.35 -1.87 0.45
CA ILE A 74 8.03 -2.87 -0.35
C ILE A 74 9.49 -2.46 -0.56
N LEU A 75 10.41 -3.38 -0.27
CA LEU A 75 11.83 -3.21 -0.59
C LEU A 75 12.09 -3.67 -2.03
N LYS A 76 12.98 -2.98 -2.74
CA LYS A 76 13.35 -3.33 -4.13
C LYS A 76 13.93 -4.74 -4.28
N SER A 77 14.50 -5.29 -3.21
CA SER A 77 15.02 -6.65 -3.14
C SER A 77 13.95 -7.73 -2.98
N HIS A 78 12.68 -7.36 -2.72
CA HIS A 78 11.62 -8.33 -2.50
C HIS A 78 11.22 -9.05 -3.79
N THR A 79 11.12 -10.37 -3.69
CA THR A 79 10.56 -11.24 -4.72
C THR A 79 9.03 -11.11 -4.73
N LYS A 80 8.38 -11.44 -5.85
CA LYS A 80 6.90 -11.40 -5.95
C LYS A 80 6.23 -12.14 -4.79
N ALA A 81 6.74 -13.32 -4.43
CA ALA A 81 6.21 -14.12 -3.33
C ALA A 81 6.29 -13.38 -1.98
N LYS A 82 7.42 -12.72 -1.69
CA LYS A 82 7.61 -11.98 -0.43
C LYS A 82 6.72 -10.73 -0.34
N ILE A 83 6.43 -10.09 -1.48
CA ILE A 83 5.48 -8.97 -1.52
C ILE A 83 4.06 -9.47 -1.22
N ILE A 84 3.67 -10.60 -1.82
CA ILE A 84 2.36 -11.23 -1.55
C ILE A 84 2.22 -11.57 -0.06
N ASP A 85 3.25 -12.18 0.55
CA ASP A 85 3.25 -12.53 1.96
C ASP A 85 3.01 -11.31 2.85
N ASN A 86 3.74 -10.22 2.63
CA ASN A 86 3.54 -8.95 3.34
C ASN A 86 2.12 -8.38 3.15
N ILE A 87 1.53 -8.51 1.97
CA ILE A 87 0.14 -8.06 1.70
C ILE A 87 -0.84 -8.90 2.50
N VAL A 88 -0.71 -10.22 2.46
CA VAL A 88 -1.61 -11.14 3.16
C VAL A 88 -1.52 -10.89 4.67
N GLU A 89 -0.32 -10.72 5.21
CA GLU A 89 -0.12 -10.42 6.63
C GLU A 89 -0.69 -9.04 7.01
N GLY A 90 -0.45 -8.01 6.19
CA GLY A 90 -0.96 -6.66 6.43
C GLY A 90 -2.48 -6.52 6.32
N VAL A 91 -3.14 -7.35 5.50
CA VAL A 91 -4.60 -7.25 5.26
C VAL A 91 -5.38 -8.25 6.10
N VAL A 92 -4.96 -9.51 6.11
CA VAL A 92 -5.69 -10.60 6.79
C VAL A 92 -5.18 -10.78 8.21
N GLY A 93 -3.87 -10.71 8.43
CA GLY A 93 -3.29 -10.80 9.78
C GLY A 93 -3.86 -9.75 10.73
N PHE A 94 -3.95 -8.50 10.28
CA PHE A 94 -4.61 -7.43 11.04
C PHE A 94 -6.09 -7.70 11.37
N LYS A 95 -6.82 -8.42 10.51
CA LYS A 95 -8.22 -8.78 10.77
C LYS A 95 -8.33 -9.87 11.80
N GLU A 96 -7.50 -10.91 11.70
CA GLU A 96 -7.41 -11.98 12.69
C GLU A 96 -7.01 -11.45 14.06
N ASP A 97 -6.01 -10.57 14.14
CA ASP A 97 -5.59 -9.94 15.40
C ASP A 97 -6.72 -9.08 16.00
N LYS A 98 -7.42 -8.31 15.17
CA LYS A 98 -8.56 -7.49 15.63
C LYS A 98 -9.71 -8.34 16.15
N GLU A 99 -9.97 -9.48 15.53
CA GLU A 99 -11.02 -10.41 15.93
C GLU A 99 -10.64 -11.20 17.20
N ALA A 100 -9.36 -11.57 17.34
CA ALA A 100 -8.81 -12.16 18.55
C ALA A 100 -8.88 -11.18 19.74
N ILE A 101 -8.52 -9.91 19.55
CA ILE A 101 -8.62 -8.87 20.58
C ILE A 101 -10.08 -8.65 21.02
N LYS A 102 -11.03 -8.68 20.09
CA LYS A 102 -12.47 -8.57 20.41
C LYS A 102 -13.00 -9.72 21.27
N ASN A 103 -12.42 -10.91 21.14
CA ASN A 103 -12.84 -12.11 21.88
C ASN A 103 -12.06 -12.31 23.18
N ILE A 104 -11.13 -11.40 23.52
CA ILE A 104 -10.52 -11.38 24.84
C ILE A 104 -11.54 -10.79 25.81
N ASP A 105 -12.33 -11.69 26.39
CA ASP A 105 -13.09 -11.45 27.62
C ASP A 105 -12.05 -11.21 28.73
N ILE A 106 -11.89 -9.94 29.10
CA ILE A 106 -11.01 -9.54 30.20
C ILE A 106 -11.71 -9.97 31.49
N LYS A 107 -11.36 -11.15 31.98
CA LYS A 107 -11.93 -11.75 33.19
C LYS A 107 -11.18 -11.31 34.45
#